data_AF-A0A7C9EMN1-F1
#
_entry.id   AF-A0A7C9EMN1-F1
#
_cell.length_a   1.000
_cell.length_b   1.000
_cell.length_c   1.000
_cell.angle_alpha   90.00
_cell.angle_beta   90.00
_cell.angle_gamma   90.00
#
_symmetry.space_group_name_H-M   'P 1'
#
loop_
_entity.id
_entity.type
_entity.pdbx_description
1 polymer ?
#
loop_
_entity_poly.entity_id
_entity_poly.type
_entity_poly.pdbx_seq_one_letter_code
_entity_poly.pdbx_strand_id
1 'polypeptide(L)'
;NVVISVSVGPPHVEFLKSKDKSTWNAKDVADSVLSDKSALRVSSTQRLAESSILDAHSSEIDGERYWVYEYLVRKSPTKSVQEPTNYRQYVASTAERDGYLYTLNASTL
;
A
#
# COMPACT_ATOMS: atom_id res chain seq x y z
N ASN A 1 3.94 2.15 19.82
CA ASN A 1 4.11 0.78 19.28
C ASN A 1 4.30 0.85 17.79
N VAL A 2 5.47 0.43 17.30
CA VAL A 2 5.73 0.30 15.87
C VAL A 2 5.38 -1.12 15.44
N VAL A 3 4.65 -1.27 14.33
CA VAL A 3 4.39 -2.56 13.70
C VAL A 3 5.08 -2.56 12.34
N ILE A 4 5.92 -3.56 12.12
CA ILE A 4 6.63 -3.77 10.85
C ILE A 4 6.14 -5.08 10.23
N SER A 5 5.81 -5.07 8.95
CA SER A 5 5.39 -6.26 8.21
C SER A 5 5.90 -6.27 6.78
N VAL A 6 6.11 -7.47 6.25
CA VAL A 6 6.49 -7.68 4.85
C VAL A 6 5.35 -8.40 4.14
N SER A 7 5.04 -7.97 2.91
CA SER A 7 4.09 -8.63 2.02
C SER A 7 4.72 -8.85 0.66
N VAL A 8 4.37 -9.96 0.01
CA VAL A 8 4.79 -10.30 -1.35
C VAL A 8 3.56 -10.67 -2.16
N GLY A 9 3.38 -10.06 -3.33
CA GLY A 9 2.23 -10.29 -4.19
C GLY A 9 2.49 -9.93 -5.65
N PRO A 10 1.64 -10.39 -6.58
CA PRO A 10 1.78 -10.02 -7.98
C PRO A 10 1.40 -8.53 -8.22
N PRO A 11 1.96 -7.88 -9.24
CA PRO A 11 1.46 -6.60 -9.74
C PRO A 11 -0.01 -6.68 -10.14
N HIS A 12 -0.80 -5.69 -9.76
CA HIS A 12 -2.21 -5.59 -10.11
C HIS A 12 -2.35 -4.92 -11.48
N VAL A 13 -2.82 -5.70 -12.47
CA VAL A 13 -2.83 -5.32 -13.90
C VAL A 13 -3.64 -4.06 -14.21
N GLU A 14 -4.64 -3.73 -13.40
CA GLU A 14 -5.44 -2.50 -13.59
C GLU A 14 -4.59 -1.23 -13.41
N PHE A 15 -3.61 -1.26 -12.51
CA PHE A 15 -2.71 -0.14 -12.22
C PHE A 15 -1.40 -0.25 -12.99
N LEU A 16 -0.80 -1.44 -13.00
CA LEU A 16 0.50 -1.71 -13.63
C LEU A 16 0.33 -2.45 -14.96
N LYS A 17 -0.02 -1.68 -16.01
CA LYS A 17 -0.34 -2.23 -17.35
C LYS A 17 0.90 -2.68 -18.15
N SER A 18 2.01 -1.97 -17.97
CA SER A 18 3.28 -2.30 -18.63
C SER A 18 4.03 -3.35 -17.84
N LYS A 19 4.73 -4.27 -18.52
CA LYS A 19 5.71 -5.17 -17.88
C LYS A 19 7.04 -4.47 -17.59
N ASP A 20 7.31 -3.35 -18.26
CA ASP A 20 8.51 -2.56 -18.01
C ASP A 20 8.31 -1.72 -16.75
N LYS A 21 8.96 -2.14 -15.66
CA LYS A 21 8.88 -1.43 -14.37
C LYS A 21 9.50 -0.03 -14.40
N SER A 22 10.34 0.27 -15.39
CA SER A 22 10.93 1.60 -15.52
C SER A 22 9.88 2.68 -15.79
N THR A 23 8.72 2.30 -16.31
CA THR A 23 7.59 3.20 -16.63
C THR A 23 6.61 3.36 -15.48
N TRP A 24 6.77 2.64 -14.36
CA TRP A 24 5.83 2.66 -13.24
C TRP A 24 6.11 3.86 -12.34
N ASN A 25 5.08 4.68 -12.08
CA ASN A 25 5.15 5.72 -11.07
C ASN A 25 4.80 5.15 -9.68
N ALA A 26 5.24 5.85 -8.62
CA ALA A 26 5.08 5.38 -7.25
C ALA A 26 3.63 5.25 -6.79
N LYS A 27 2.74 6.12 -7.32
CA LYS A 27 1.32 6.09 -6.99
C LYS A 27 0.65 4.83 -7.52
N ASP A 28 0.89 4.47 -8.79
CA ASP A 28 0.32 3.27 -9.40
C ASP A 28 0.81 1.99 -8.71
N VAL A 29 2.09 1.95 -8.29
CA VAL A 29 2.63 0.84 -7.50
C VAL A 29 1.97 0.76 -6.13
N ALA A 30 1.79 1.90 -5.45
CA ALA A 30 1.10 1.95 -4.17
C ALA A 30 -0.36 1.48 -4.30
N ASP A 31 -1.10 1.96 -5.30
CA ASP A 31 -2.48 1.54 -5.57
C ASP A 31 -2.56 0.04 -5.92
N SER A 32 -1.58 -0.48 -6.69
CA SER A 32 -1.44 -1.91 -6.94
C SER A 32 -1.26 -2.73 -5.66
N VAL A 33 -0.40 -2.30 -4.74
CA VAL A 33 -0.15 -3.05 -3.49
C VAL A 33 -1.33 -2.94 -2.53
N LEU A 34 -1.95 -1.77 -2.43
CA LEU A 34 -3.04 -1.50 -1.49
C LEU A 34 -4.36 -2.15 -1.93
N SER A 35 -4.58 -2.31 -3.25
CA SER A 35 -5.75 -3.05 -3.77
C SER A 35 -5.72 -4.52 -3.35
N ASP A 36 -4.56 -5.19 -3.40
CA ASP A 36 -4.42 -6.60 -2.98
C ASP A 36 -4.57 -6.79 -1.46
N LYS A 37 -4.09 -5.83 -0.65
CA LYS A 37 -4.26 -5.85 0.82
C LYS A 37 -5.71 -5.76 1.29
N SER A 38 -6.64 -5.34 0.43
CA SER A 38 -8.08 -5.38 0.72
C SER A 38 -8.66 -6.81 0.80
N ALA A 39 -7.90 -7.83 0.38
CA ALA A 39 -8.34 -9.23 0.33
C ALA A 39 -8.27 -10.00 1.67
N LEU A 40 -7.72 -9.43 2.74
CA LEU A 40 -7.69 -10.08 4.06
C LEU A 40 -9.06 -10.02 4.75
N ARG A 41 -9.86 -11.10 4.62
CA ARG A 41 -11.14 -11.40 5.32
C ARG A 41 -11.81 -10.24 6.07
N VAL A 42 -12.30 -9.25 5.32
CA VAL A 42 -13.30 -8.30 5.83
C VAL A 42 -14.57 -8.48 5.02
N SER A 43 -15.72 -8.54 5.69
CA SER A 43 -17.03 -8.71 5.06
C SER A 43 -17.25 -7.67 3.96
N SER A 44 -18.00 -8.04 2.92
CA SER A 44 -18.33 -7.20 1.75
C SER A 44 -18.83 -5.80 2.09
N THR A 45 -19.44 -5.61 3.25
CA THR A 45 -20.01 -4.34 3.71
C THR A 45 -18.99 -3.39 4.34
N GLN A 46 -17.77 -3.85 4.64
CA GLN A 46 -16.63 -3.05 5.12
C GLN A 46 -15.61 -2.74 3.99
N ARG A 47 -15.89 -3.16 2.75
CA ARG A 47 -14.96 -3.11 1.60
C ARG A 47 -14.76 -1.74 0.94
N LEU A 48 -15.27 -0.65 1.50
CA LEU A 48 -14.79 0.68 1.09
C LEU A 48 -13.44 0.88 1.75
N ALA A 49 -12.38 0.56 1.01
CA ALA A 49 -11.00 0.72 1.42
C ALA A 49 -10.73 2.20 1.75
N GLU A 50 -10.75 2.54 3.04
CA GLU A 50 -10.37 3.86 3.55
C GLU A 50 -8.84 3.95 3.67
N SER A 51 -8.12 3.54 2.62
CA SER A 51 -6.70 3.82 2.48
C SER A 51 -6.48 5.04 1.62
N SER A 52 -5.78 6.05 2.16
CA SER A 52 -5.46 7.27 1.42
C SER A 52 -3.95 7.43 1.33
N ILE A 53 -3.44 7.51 0.10
CA ILE A 53 -2.03 7.80 -0.17
C ILE A 53 -1.80 9.30 0.05
N LEU A 54 -0.87 9.63 0.94
CA LEU A 54 -0.50 11.00 1.28
C LEU A 54 0.68 11.50 0.44
N ASP A 55 1.70 10.65 0.29
CA ASP A 55 2.87 10.89 -0.53
C ASP A 55 3.29 9.61 -1.25
N ALA A 56 3.86 9.76 -2.44
CA ALA A 56 4.44 8.65 -3.19
C ALA A 56 5.57 9.14 -4.09
N HIS A 57 6.75 8.55 -3.94
CA HIS A 57 7.91 8.88 -4.75
C HIS A 57 8.76 7.63 -5.05
N SER A 58 9.59 7.72 -6.07
CA SER A 58 10.55 6.66 -6.41
C SER A 58 11.95 7.06 -5.95
N SER A 59 12.70 6.09 -5.44
CA SER A 59 14.12 6.20 -5.11
C SER A 59 14.91 5.12 -5.82
N GLU A 60 16.19 5.36 -6.03
CA GLU A 60 17.11 4.38 -6.62
C GLU A 60 18.28 4.17 -5.65
N ILE A 61 18.53 2.90 -5.30
CA ILE A 61 19.60 2.49 -4.39
C ILE A 61 20.34 1.34 -5.09
N ASP A 62 21.65 1.52 -5.31
CA ASP A 62 22.50 0.53 -5.99
C ASP A 62 21.97 0.09 -7.38
N GLY A 63 21.40 1.03 -8.14
CA GLY A 63 20.80 0.76 -9.46
C GLY A 63 19.42 0.11 -9.40
N GLU A 64 18.89 -0.12 -8.20
CA GLU A 64 17.59 -0.74 -7.98
C GLU A 64 16.54 0.28 -7.58
N ARG A 65 15.40 0.24 -8.27
CA ARG A 65 14.28 1.15 -8.01
C ARG A 65 13.41 0.66 -6.86
N TYR A 66 13.11 1.58 -5.95
CA TYR A 66 12.16 1.43 -4.86
C TYR A 66 11.06 2.48 -4.99
N TRP A 67 9.81 2.07 -4.77
CA TRP A 67 8.68 2.98 -4.67
C TRP A 67 8.29 3.12 -3.21
N VAL A 68 8.46 4.33 -2.69
CA VAL A 68 8.22 4.69 -1.29
C VAL A 68 6.94 5.51 -1.23
N TYR A 69 6.06 5.17 -0.30
CA TYR A 69 4.79 5.86 -0.16
C TYR A 69 4.30 5.86 1.28
N GLU A 70 3.58 6.92 1.61
CA GLU A 70 2.92 7.12 2.89
C GLU A 70 1.41 6.99 2.69
N TYR A 71 0.75 6.26 3.60
CA TYR A 71 -0.69 6.10 3.53
C TYR A 71 -1.35 5.97 4.90
N LEU A 72 -2.60 6.41 4.99
CA LEU A 72 -3.45 6.22 6.16
C LEU A 72 -4.36 5.01 5.95
N VAL A 73 -4.66 4.27 7.02
CA VAL A 73 -5.73 3.25 7.03
C VAL A 73 -6.64 3.49 8.22
N ARG A 74 -7.95 3.59 8.00
CA ARG A 74 -8.94 3.72 9.08
C ARG A 74 -9.09 2.41 9.87
N LYS A 75 -9.07 2.50 11.20
CA LYS A 75 -9.13 1.32 12.09
C LYS A 75 -10.52 0.69 12.25
N SER A 76 -11.61 1.41 11.98
CA SER A 76 -12.96 0.87 12.16
C SER A 76 -14.01 1.56 11.26
N PRO A 77 -14.69 0.85 10.35
CA PRO A 77 -15.76 1.40 9.52
C PRO A 77 -17.13 1.37 10.23
N THR A 78 -17.20 1.45 11.55
CA THR A 78 -18.48 1.42 12.27
C THR A 78 -19.22 2.75 12.10
N LYS A 79 -20.38 2.70 11.43
CA LYS A 79 -21.26 3.86 11.13
C LYS A 79 -21.90 4.50 12.37
N SER A 80 -21.73 3.94 13.56
CA SER A 80 -22.56 4.26 14.73
C SER A 80 -21.93 5.19 15.76
N VAL A 81 -20.69 5.65 15.60
CA VAL A 81 -20.06 6.52 16.61
C VAL A 81 -19.29 7.67 15.95
N GLN A 82 -19.63 8.88 16.38
CA GLN A 82 -18.93 10.14 16.13
C GLN A 82 -17.65 10.19 16.99
N GLU A 83 -16.85 9.12 16.95
CA GLU A 83 -15.57 9.03 17.66
C GLU A 83 -14.42 9.49 16.74
N PRO A 84 -13.31 10.00 17.31
CA PRO A 84 -12.23 10.56 16.52
C PRO A 84 -11.76 9.53 15.50
N THR A 85 -11.65 9.98 14.26
CA THR A 85 -11.30 9.19 13.08
C THR A 85 -9.90 8.61 13.26
N ASN A 86 -9.80 7.47 13.96
CA ASN A 86 -8.52 6.85 14.29
C ASN A 86 -7.93 6.21 13.04
N TYR A 87 -7.00 6.94 12.41
CA TYR A 87 -6.17 6.44 11.33
C TYR A 87 -4.89 5.84 11.91
N ARG A 88 -4.40 4.80 11.26
CA ARG A 88 -3.03 4.34 11.43
C ARG A 88 -2.23 4.84 10.24
N GLN A 89 -1.11 5.48 10.52
CA GLN A 89 -0.18 5.97 9.50
C GLN A 89 0.83 4.87 9.17
N TYR A 90 1.05 4.68 7.88
CA TYR A 90 1.98 3.72 7.33
C TYR A 90 2.98 4.43 6.44
N VAL A 91 4.22 3.98 6.49
CA VAL A 91 5.23 4.21 5.45
C VAL A 91 5.58 2.85 4.87
N ALA A 92 5.64 2.76 3.55
CA ALA A 92 5.99 1.55 2.84
C ALA A 92 7.07 1.80 1.80
N SER A 93 7.87 0.76 1.55
CA SER A 93 8.82 0.70 0.46
C SER A 93 8.60 -0.60 -0.30
N THR A 94 8.40 -0.49 -1.60
CA THR A 94 8.14 -1.60 -2.51
C THR A 94 9.25 -1.70 -3.55
N ALA A 95 9.70 -2.92 -3.81
CA ALA A 95 10.56 -3.25 -4.95
C ALA A 95 9.95 -4.38 -5.78
N GLU A 96 10.23 -4.37 -7.08
CA GLU A 96 9.87 -5.47 -7.97
C GLU A 96 11.07 -6.39 -8.17
N ARG A 97 10.86 -7.70 -7.96
CA ARG A 97 11.82 -8.76 -8.23
C ARG A 97 11.09 -9.98 -8.80
N ASP A 98 11.61 -10.54 -9.88
CA ASP A 98 11.13 -11.79 -10.48
C ASP A 98 9.61 -11.82 -10.78
N GLY A 99 9.02 -10.67 -11.09
CA GLY A 99 7.59 -10.52 -11.38
C GLY A 99 6.71 -10.30 -10.15
N TYR A 100 7.28 -10.10 -8.96
CA TYR A 100 6.54 -9.89 -7.71
C TYR A 100 6.92 -8.58 -7.04
N LEU A 101 5.94 -7.97 -6.36
CA LEU A 101 6.11 -6.79 -5.53
C LEU A 101 6.41 -7.23 -4.09
N TYR A 102 7.59 -6.89 -3.61
CA TYR A 102 8.04 -7.08 -2.23
C TYR A 102 7.88 -5.75 -1.50
N THR A 103 7.00 -5.70 -0.49
CA THR A 103 6.69 -4.47 0.24
C THR A 103 7.02 -4.62 1.72
N LEU A 104 7.91 -3.76 2.21
CA LEU A 104 8.12 -3.53 3.63
C LEU A 104 7.17 -2.42 4.09
N ASN A 105 6.46 -2.64 5.18
CA ASN A 105 5.55 -1.67 5.79
C ASN A 105 5.99 -1.41 7.22
N ALA A 106 6.02 -0.14 7.63
CA ALA A 106 6.16 0.28 9.01
C ALA A 106 4.97 1.16 9.37
N SER A 107 4.39 0.97 10.55
CA SER A 107 3.28 1.79 11.01
C SER A 107 3.37 2.11 12.48
N THR A 108 2.91 3.31 12.82
CA THR A 108 2.67 3.74 14.19
C THR A 108 1.21 4.13 14.37
N LEU A 109 0.79 4.10 15.63
CA LEU A 109 -0.42 4.75 16.09
C LEU A 109 -0.24 6.26 16.12
#